data_AF-A0A554IS99-F1
#
_entry.id   AF-A0A554IS99-F1
#
_cell.length_a   1.000
_cell.length_b   1.000
_cell.length_c   1.000
_cell.angle_alpha   90.00
_cell.angle_beta   90.00
_cell.angle_gamma   90.00
#
_symmetry.space_group_name_H-M   'P 1'
#
loop_
_entity.id
_entity.type
_entity.pdbx_description
1 polymer ?
#
loop_
_entity_poly.entity_id
_entity_poly.type
_entity_poly.pdbx_seq_one_letter_code
_entity_poly.pdbx_strand_id
1 'polypeptide(L)'
;MSLSFVVGIRSAGDVNPFPQGQAALLQEETLPESNVRGDADGNGKVDIDDTILILEVSQGYRRSSPEEIRRGDMNGDFRLTEKDALQLLRFLALR
;
A
#
# COMPACT_ATOMS: atom_id res chain seq x y z
N MET A 1 -21.71 -52.51 7.82
CA MET A 1 -20.78 -52.22 8.94
C MET A 1 -19.80 -51.17 8.43
N SER A 2 -19.83 -49.94 8.95
CA SER A 2 -18.86 -48.89 8.60
C SER A 2 -17.67 -48.93 9.54
N LEU A 3 -16.45 -48.89 8.99
CA LEU A 3 -15.20 -48.70 9.72
C LEU A 3 -14.69 -47.29 9.41
N SER A 4 -14.77 -46.40 10.40
CA SER A 4 -14.06 -45.12 10.40
C SER A 4 -12.73 -45.33 11.13
N PHE A 5 -11.62 -44.85 10.54
CA PHE A 5 -10.36 -44.72 11.25
C PHE A 5 -9.89 -43.27 11.19
N VAL A 6 -9.49 -42.75 12.34
CA VAL A 6 -8.97 -41.39 12.52
C VAL A 6 -7.46 -41.43 12.21
N VAL A 7 -7.02 -40.63 11.24
CA VAL A 7 -5.59 -40.40 10.99
C VAL A 7 -5.14 -39.24 11.87
N GLY A 8 -4.33 -39.54 12.88
CA GLY A 8 -3.63 -38.52 13.66
C GLY A 8 -2.38 -38.05 12.93
N ILE A 9 -2.33 -36.76 12.57
CA ILE A 9 -1.06 -36.13 12.17
C ILE A 9 -0.27 -35.80 13.45
N ARG A 10 0.88 -36.47 13.66
CA ARG A 10 1.93 -35.99 14.57
C ARG A 10 2.87 -35.13 13.72
N SER A 11 2.73 -33.81 13.79
CA SER A 11 3.75 -32.90 13.26
C SER A 11 4.67 -32.53 14.42
N ALA A 12 5.83 -33.18 14.49
CA ALA A 12 6.91 -32.83 15.39
C ALA A 12 7.74 -31.73 14.73
N GLY A 13 7.71 -30.55 15.33
CA GLY A 13 8.45 -29.38 14.91
C GLY A 13 7.77 -28.18 15.51
N ASP A 14 8.47 -27.43 16.35
CA ASP A 14 8.01 -26.17 16.92
C ASP A 14 7.58 -25.25 15.77
N VAL A 15 6.28 -25.27 15.45
CA VAL A 15 5.68 -24.20 14.66
C VAL A 15 5.75 -23.00 15.57
N ASN A 16 6.69 -22.10 15.33
CA ASN A 16 6.72 -20.79 15.95
C ASN A 16 5.53 -20.01 15.36
N PRO A 17 4.37 -19.97 16.03
CA PRO A 17 3.24 -19.23 15.51
C PRO A 17 3.65 -17.76 15.63
N PHE A 18 3.53 -16.98 14.56
CA PHE A 18 3.70 -15.52 14.67
C PHE A 18 2.87 -15.06 15.87
N PRO A 19 3.49 -14.46 16.90
CA PRO A 19 2.77 -14.09 18.10
C PRO A 19 1.64 -13.14 17.70
N GLN A 20 0.41 -13.61 17.84
CA GLN A 20 -0.81 -12.80 17.77
C GLN A 20 -0.78 -11.87 19.00
N GLY A 21 0.02 -10.82 18.92
CA GLY A 21 0.41 -10.07 20.12
C GLY A 21 1.38 -8.91 19.86
N GLN A 22 1.37 -8.32 18.68
CA GLN A 22 1.84 -6.93 18.50
C GLN A 22 0.64 -6.03 18.26
N ALA A 23 -0.28 -6.05 19.22
CA ALA A 23 -1.28 -5.03 19.43
C ALA A 23 -0.74 -4.04 20.48
N ALA A 24 0.23 -3.22 20.10
CA ALA A 24 0.53 -1.95 20.77
C ALA A 24 1.54 -1.13 19.95
N LEU A 25 1.11 0.07 19.56
CA LEU A 25 1.91 1.19 19.04
C LEU A 25 2.26 1.18 17.55
N LEU A 26 1.26 1.32 16.69
CA LEU A 26 1.28 2.46 15.78
C LEU A 26 -0.09 3.12 15.88
N GLN A 27 -0.08 4.42 16.09
CA GLN A 27 -1.25 5.23 16.36
C GLN A 27 -2.29 4.95 15.28
N GLU A 28 -3.49 4.55 15.71
CA GLU A 28 -4.73 4.81 15.00
C GLU A 28 -4.94 6.34 15.04
N GLU A 29 -3.98 7.11 14.52
CA GLU A 29 -4.24 8.44 14.03
C GLU A 29 -5.11 8.19 12.81
N THR A 30 -6.38 8.55 12.97
CA THR A 30 -7.37 8.71 11.91
C THR A 30 -6.71 9.22 10.62
N LEU A 31 -6.30 8.32 9.73
CA LEU A 31 -6.01 8.71 8.37
C LEU A 31 -7.38 8.85 7.73
N PRO A 32 -7.79 10.07 7.32
CA PRO A 32 -8.96 10.16 6.48
C PRO A 32 -8.67 9.26 5.29
N GLU A 33 -9.52 8.27 5.03
CA GLU A 33 -9.61 7.66 3.70
C GLU A 33 -10.19 8.70 2.74
N SER A 34 -9.54 9.85 2.66
CA SER A 34 -9.73 10.79 1.58
C SER A 34 -8.99 10.14 0.43
N ASN A 35 -9.74 9.38 -0.36
CA ASN A 35 -9.32 8.91 -1.68
C ASN A 35 -9.16 10.14 -2.59
N VAL A 36 -8.16 10.96 -2.30
CA VAL A 36 -7.84 12.17 -3.05
C VAL A 36 -6.97 11.75 -4.21
N ARG A 37 -7.42 12.06 -5.41
CA ARG A 37 -6.63 11.80 -6.61
C ARG A 37 -5.36 12.67 -6.56
N GLY A 38 -4.20 12.03 -6.65
CA GLY A 38 -2.88 12.67 -6.52
C GLY A 38 -2.24 12.53 -5.13
N ASP A 39 -2.95 11.98 -4.13
CA ASP A 39 -2.42 11.68 -2.79
C ASP A 39 -1.81 10.27 -2.77
N ALA A 40 -0.57 10.19 -3.25
CA ALA A 40 0.11 8.92 -3.43
C ALA A 40 0.51 8.31 -2.08
N ASP A 41 0.91 9.12 -1.11
CA ASP A 41 1.34 8.66 0.22
C ASP A 41 0.16 8.36 1.17
N GLY A 42 -1.05 8.87 0.88
CA GLY A 42 -2.26 8.65 1.65
C GLY A 42 -2.38 9.57 2.87
N ASN A 43 -1.68 10.71 2.88
CA ASN A 43 -1.67 11.66 3.99
C ASN A 43 -2.87 12.63 3.98
N GLY A 44 -3.74 12.53 2.98
CA GLY A 44 -4.93 13.35 2.78
C GLY A 44 -4.67 14.74 2.20
N LYS A 45 -3.43 15.02 1.81
CA LYS A 45 -3.01 16.22 1.08
C LYS A 45 -2.48 15.79 -0.28
N VAL A 46 -2.32 16.79 -1.14
CA VAL A 46 -1.70 16.61 -2.44
C VAL A 46 -0.60 17.65 -2.50
N ASP A 47 0.65 17.20 -2.43
CA ASP A 47 1.83 18.05 -2.41
C ASP A 47 3.03 17.45 -3.17
N ILE A 48 4.21 18.03 -2.96
CA ILE A 48 5.43 17.64 -3.68
C ILE A 48 5.92 16.26 -3.22
N ASP A 49 5.65 15.86 -1.98
CA ASP A 49 6.11 14.57 -1.44
C ASP A 49 5.43 13.41 -2.18
N ASP A 50 4.15 13.58 -2.55
CA ASP A 50 3.44 12.65 -3.45
C ASP A 50 4.15 12.51 -4.81
N THR A 51 4.63 13.64 -5.35
CA THR A 51 5.32 13.67 -6.64
C THR A 51 6.65 12.92 -6.56
N ILE A 52 7.38 13.10 -5.46
CA ILE A 52 8.64 12.39 -5.20
C ILE A 52 8.37 10.89 -5.08
N LEU A 53 7.34 10.49 -4.34
CA LEU A 53 6.96 9.08 -4.17
C LEU A 53 6.67 8.41 -5.52
N ILE A 54 5.90 9.06 -6.40
CA ILE A 54 5.62 8.56 -7.75
C ILE A 54 6.92 8.34 -8.54
N LEU A 55 7.88 9.26 -8.46
CA LEU A 55 9.18 9.14 -9.13
C LEU A 55 10.02 8.00 -8.56
N GLU A 56 10.05 7.82 -7.23
CA GLU A 56 10.75 6.72 -6.59
C GLU A 56 10.21 5.35 -7.02
N VAL A 57 8.89 5.25 -7.16
CA VAL A 57 8.22 4.04 -7.66
C VAL A 57 8.53 3.82 -9.15
N SER A 58 8.47 4.86 -9.97
CA SER A 58 8.78 4.78 -11.41
C SER A 58 10.21 4.28 -11.66
N GLN A 59 11.16 4.78 -10.85
CA GLN A 59 12.57 4.39 -10.93
C GLN A 59 12.88 3.04 -10.24
N GLY A 60 11.90 2.44 -9.55
CA GLY A 60 12.07 1.16 -8.86
C GLY A 60 12.84 1.23 -7.55
N TYR A 61 13.04 2.42 -6.98
CA TYR A 61 13.61 2.58 -5.63
C TYR A 61 12.66 2.10 -4.54
N ARG A 62 11.35 2.15 -4.81
CA ARG A 62 10.28 1.71 -3.92
C ARG A 62 9.29 0.83 -4.67
N ARG A 63 8.73 -0.17 -3.98
CA ARG A 63 7.56 -0.90 -4.46
C ARG A 63 6.31 -0.22 -3.95
N SER A 64 5.38 0.09 -4.86
CA SER A 64 4.08 0.63 -4.51
C SER A 64 3.04 -0.46 -4.27
N SER A 65 2.08 -0.18 -3.39
CA SER A 65 0.87 -0.98 -3.23
C SER A 65 -0.15 -0.69 -4.35
N PRO A 66 -1.11 -1.59 -4.62
CA PRO A 66 -2.19 -1.33 -5.57
C PRO A 66 -3.07 -0.12 -5.21
N GLU A 67 -3.12 0.27 -3.92
CA GLU A 67 -3.87 1.44 -3.47
C GLU A 67 -3.12 2.73 -3.77
N GLU A 68 -1.80 2.75 -3.52
CA GLU A 68 -0.92 3.87 -3.88
C GLU A 68 -0.95 4.12 -5.40
N ILE A 69 -0.94 3.05 -6.21
CA ILE A 69 -1.09 3.17 -7.67
C ILE A 69 -2.43 3.81 -8.02
N ARG A 70 -3.55 3.37 -7.42
CA ARG A 70 -4.87 3.94 -7.72
C ARG A 70 -4.98 5.42 -7.36
N ARG A 71 -4.33 5.87 -6.29
CA ARG A 71 -4.39 7.28 -5.87
C ARG A 71 -3.43 8.16 -6.66
N GLY A 72 -2.22 7.68 -6.91
CA GLY A 72 -1.16 8.43 -7.62
C GLY A 72 -1.26 8.40 -9.14
N ASP A 73 -2.02 7.45 -9.72
CA ASP A 73 -2.22 7.36 -11.17
C ASP A 73 -3.16 8.48 -11.66
N MET A 74 -2.53 9.51 -12.22
CA MET A 74 -3.24 10.67 -12.74
C MET A 74 -3.72 10.48 -14.17
N ASN A 75 -3.08 9.60 -14.94
CA ASN A 75 -3.40 9.41 -16.35
C ASN A 75 -4.36 8.23 -16.62
N GLY A 76 -4.53 7.32 -15.65
CA GLY A 76 -5.45 6.17 -15.68
C GLY A 76 -4.89 4.92 -16.36
N ASP A 77 -3.57 4.78 -16.50
CA ASP A 77 -2.91 3.63 -17.14
C ASP A 77 -2.48 2.52 -16.16
N PHE A 78 -2.89 2.63 -14.90
CA PHE A 78 -2.58 1.73 -13.80
C PHE A 78 -1.08 1.61 -13.51
N ARG A 79 -0.30 2.63 -13.85
CA ARG A 79 1.14 2.68 -13.60
C ARG A 79 1.50 4.01 -12.97
N LEU A 80 2.43 3.97 -12.01
CA LEU A 80 3.05 5.19 -11.50
C LEU A 80 4.29 5.48 -12.36
N THR A 81 4.19 6.51 -13.21
CA THR A 81 5.25 6.90 -14.13
C THR A 81 5.62 8.37 -13.95
N GLU A 82 6.68 8.83 -14.62
CA GLU A 82 7.06 10.25 -14.62
C GLU A 82 5.96 11.15 -15.19
N LYS A 83 5.06 10.61 -16.04
CA LYS A 83 3.93 11.37 -16.59
C LYS A 83 2.95 11.78 -15.51
N ASP A 84 2.70 10.90 -14.55
CA ASP A 84 1.81 11.14 -13.42
C ASP A 84 2.41 12.19 -12.49
N ALA A 85 3.71 12.07 -12.20
CA ALA A 85 4.46 13.07 -11.44
C ALA A 85 4.43 14.46 -12.11
N LEU A 86 4.58 14.53 -13.43
CA LEU A 86 4.50 15.80 -14.18
C LEU A 86 3.09 16.39 -14.16
N GLN A 87 2.04 15.56 -14.26
CA GLN A 87 0.65 16.03 -14.14
C GLN A 87 0.38 16.58 -12.74
N LEU A 88 0.88 15.92 -11.70
CA LEU A 88 0.72 16.34 -10.32
C LEU A 88 1.42 17.67 -10.06
N LEU A 89 2.68 17.78 -10.50
CA LEU A 89 3.45 19.01 -10.37
C LEU A 89 2.79 20.17 -11.11
N ARG A 90 2.23 19.93 -12.30
CA ARG A 90 1.47 20.93 -13.04
C ARG A 90 0.19 21.35 -12.30
N PHE A 91 -0.51 20.41 -11.68
CA PHE A 91 -1.69 20.69 -10.86
C PHE A 91 -1.32 21.56 -9.64
N LEU A 92 -0.22 21.26 -8.96
CA LEU A 92 0.28 22.04 -7.83
C LEU A 92 0.73 23.45 -8.23
N ALA A 93 1.40 23.60 -9.38
CA ALA A 93 1.91 24.88 -9.85
C ALA A 93 0.81 25.86 -10.34
N LEU A 94 -0.39 25.35 -10.64
CA LEU A 94 -1.54 26.14 -11.09
C LEU A 94 -2.50 26.53 -9.94
N ARG A 95 -2.18 26.12 -8.71
CA ARG A 95 -2.94 26.38 -7.51
C ARG A 95 -2.42 27.63 -6.79
#